data_AF-A0A6F9DLE0-F1
#
_entry.id   AF-A0A6F9DLE0-F1
#
_cell.length_a   1.000
_cell.length_b   1.000
_cell.length_c   1.000
_cell.angle_alpha   90.00
_cell.angle_beta   90.00
_cell.angle_gamma   90.00
#
_symmetry.space_group_name_H-M   'P 1'
#
loop_
_entity.id
_entity.type
_entity.pdbx_description
1 polymer ?
#
loop_
_entity_poly.entity_id
_entity_poly.type
_entity_poly.pdbx_seq_one_letter_code
_entity_poly.pdbx_strand_id
1 'polypeptide(L)'
;MGFFKSLVKTGNTVQNFIRSRIKKELQGYMALERAEKVIEKQKEIPKRAPLNVPKHEFTKEQIVSAKDVVEKLRQKNATLTANMNQIKITSIDPDANFEQKVDGADSKKLPKQRYFEPQVSSVPKGLASLSVIINVLHNHTLAPDDWNASLLSQKSNLRESDIKNLVKHFFLLSVVDEK
;
A
#
# COMPACT_ATOMS: atom_id res chain seq x y z
N MET A 1 13.47 -24.63 -77.42
CA MET A 1 12.58 -23.72 -76.66
C MET A 1 12.64 -23.93 -75.12
N GLY A 2 13.84 -24.13 -74.53
CA GLY A 2 13.97 -24.39 -73.08
C GLY A 2 14.45 -23.21 -72.23
N PHE A 3 15.31 -22.36 -72.79
CA PHE A 3 15.97 -21.26 -72.06
C PHE A 3 15.04 -20.13 -71.64
N PHE A 4 14.04 -19.77 -72.45
CA PHE A 4 13.08 -18.72 -72.08
C PHE A 4 12.17 -19.13 -70.92
N LYS A 5 11.82 -20.42 -70.79
CA LYS A 5 10.99 -20.91 -69.68
C LYS A 5 11.75 -20.94 -68.35
N SER A 6 13.07 -21.19 -68.34
CA SER A 6 13.87 -21.12 -67.12
C SER A 6 14.10 -19.68 -66.67
N LEU A 7 14.32 -18.74 -67.61
CA LEU A 7 14.47 -17.31 -67.29
C LEU A 7 13.19 -16.70 -66.68
N VAL A 8 12.01 -17.08 -67.17
CA VAL A 8 10.73 -16.61 -66.60
C VAL A 8 10.52 -17.20 -65.19
N LYS A 9 10.92 -18.45 -64.96
CA LYS A 9 10.85 -19.07 -63.63
C LYS A 9 11.78 -18.41 -62.63
N THR A 10 13.02 -18.08 -63.02
CA THR A 10 13.97 -17.37 -62.14
C THR A 10 13.54 -15.91 -61.91
N GLY A 11 12.95 -15.25 -62.91
CA GLY A 11 12.34 -13.93 -62.72
C GLY A 11 11.22 -13.94 -61.68
N ASN A 12 10.34 -14.94 -61.71
CA ASN A 12 9.25 -15.09 -60.75
C ASN A 12 9.73 -15.40 -59.32
N THR A 13 10.79 -16.20 -59.15
CA THR A 13 11.34 -16.48 -57.81
C THR A 13 12.01 -15.26 -57.19
N VAL A 14 12.78 -14.50 -57.98
CA VAL A 14 13.40 -13.25 -57.54
C VAL A 14 12.34 -12.20 -57.20
N GLN A 15 11.30 -12.06 -58.02
CA GLN A 15 10.19 -11.16 -57.75
C GLN A 15 9.44 -11.53 -56.45
N ASN A 16 9.21 -12.81 -56.20
CA ASN A 16 8.56 -13.28 -54.98
C ASN A 16 9.42 -13.04 -53.74
N PHE A 17 10.75 -13.19 -53.85
CA PHE A 17 11.70 -12.89 -52.77
C PHE A 17 11.74 -11.39 -52.43
N ILE A 18 11.75 -10.53 -53.45
CA ILE A 18 11.68 -9.07 -53.24
C ILE A 18 10.34 -8.68 -52.60
N ARG A 19 9.22 -9.25 -53.07
CA ARG A 19 7.89 -9.00 -52.50
C ARG A 19 7.77 -9.47 -51.05
N SER A 20 8.30 -10.63 -50.69
CA SER A 20 8.25 -11.13 -49.31
C SER A 20 9.09 -10.28 -48.36
N ARG A 21 10.24 -9.79 -48.81
CA ARG A 21 11.10 -8.88 -48.06
C ARG A 21 10.43 -7.53 -47.80
N ILE A 22 9.84 -6.92 -48.83
CA ILE A 22 9.08 -5.65 -48.70
C ILE A 22 7.87 -5.84 -47.77
N LYS A 23 7.13 -6.95 -47.88
CA LYS A 23 6.01 -7.24 -46.97
C LYS A 23 6.44 -7.35 -45.52
N LYS A 24 7.59 -7.98 -45.25
CA LYS A 24 8.14 -8.11 -43.89
C LYS A 24 8.51 -6.75 -43.29
N GLU A 25 9.10 -5.87 -44.09
CA GLU A 25 9.42 -4.51 -43.63
C GLU A 25 8.16 -3.68 -43.37
N LEU A 26 7.16 -3.74 -44.26
CA LEU A 26 5.86 -3.08 -44.05
C LEU A 26 5.15 -3.56 -42.78
N GLN A 27 5.21 -4.86 -42.47
CA GLN A 27 4.69 -5.40 -41.21
C GLN A 27 5.42 -4.83 -39.99
N GLY A 28 6.73 -4.59 -40.10
CA GLY A 28 7.52 -3.91 -39.08
C GLY A 28 7.02 -2.48 -38.82
N TYR A 29 6.82 -1.69 -39.88
CA TYR A 29 6.28 -0.33 -39.75
C TYR A 29 4.87 -0.31 -39.14
N MET A 30 3.98 -1.21 -39.57
CA MET A 30 2.64 -1.31 -38.99
C MET A 30 2.67 -1.75 -37.51
N ALA A 31 3.65 -2.56 -37.10
CA ALA A 31 3.83 -2.94 -35.70
C ALA A 31 4.34 -1.77 -34.85
N LEU A 32 5.26 -0.97 -35.38
CA LEU A 32 5.76 0.25 -34.72
C LEU A 32 4.65 1.29 -34.55
N GLU A 33 3.86 1.55 -35.59
CA GLU A 33 2.72 2.49 -35.52
C GLU A 33 1.67 2.05 -34.48
N ARG A 34 1.41 0.73 -34.38
CA ARG A 34 0.53 0.19 -33.33
C ARG A 34 1.13 0.36 -31.95
N ALA A 35 2.43 0.13 -31.79
CA ALA A 35 3.11 0.28 -30.51
C ALA A 35 3.10 1.76 -30.05
N GLU A 36 3.38 2.69 -30.95
CA GLU A 36 3.36 4.13 -30.69
C GLU A 36 1.97 4.59 -30.23
N LYS A 37 0.90 4.21 -30.93
CA LYS A 37 -0.49 4.51 -30.53
C LYS A 37 -0.86 3.97 -29.15
N VAL A 38 -0.30 2.83 -28.73
CA VAL A 38 -0.54 2.27 -27.39
C VAL A 38 0.21 3.07 -26.33
N ILE A 39 1.46 3.46 -26.61
CA ILE A 39 2.29 4.28 -25.71
C ILE A 39 1.68 5.68 -25.54
N GLU A 40 1.23 6.33 -26.61
CA GLU A 40 0.57 7.64 -26.57
C GLU A 40 -0.72 7.61 -25.73
N LYS A 41 -1.57 6.61 -25.97
CA LYS A 41 -2.79 6.40 -25.16
C LYS A 41 -2.50 6.21 -23.66
N GLN A 42 -1.36 5.60 -23.31
CA GLN A 42 -0.93 5.44 -21.92
C GLN A 42 -0.37 6.73 -21.32
N LYS A 43 0.26 7.59 -22.14
CA LYS A 43 0.77 8.90 -21.70
C LYS A 43 -0.36 9.90 -21.44
N GLU A 44 -1.35 9.99 -22.32
CA GLU A 44 -2.44 10.97 -22.21
C GLU A 44 -3.42 10.62 -21.09
N ILE A 45 -3.70 9.33 -20.90
CA ILE A 45 -4.60 8.84 -19.86
C ILE A 45 -3.80 7.86 -19.01
N PRO A 46 -3.10 8.33 -17.95
CA PRO A 46 -2.39 7.44 -17.05
C PRO A 46 -3.41 6.47 -16.43
N LYS A 47 -3.47 5.25 -16.95
CA LYS A 47 -4.34 4.20 -16.41
C LYS A 47 -3.75 3.76 -15.07
N ARG A 48 -4.45 4.11 -14.00
CA ARG A 48 -4.13 3.62 -12.65
C ARG A 48 -4.07 2.09 -12.70
N ALA A 49 -3.03 1.50 -12.10
CA ALA A 49 -2.95 0.06 -11.94
C ALA A 49 -4.25 -0.44 -11.27
N PRO A 50 -4.81 -1.58 -11.73
CA PRO A 50 -6.01 -2.12 -11.12
C PRO A 50 -5.72 -2.38 -9.64
N LEU A 51 -6.37 -1.61 -8.78
CA LEU A 51 -6.29 -1.83 -7.34
C LEU A 51 -7.21 -3.01 -7.02
N ASN A 52 -6.73 -3.97 -6.24
CA ASN A 52 -7.56 -5.03 -5.66
C ASN A 52 -8.41 -4.44 -4.52
N VAL A 53 -9.33 -3.52 -4.85
CA VAL A 53 -10.32 -3.05 -3.89
C VAL A 53 -11.47 -4.05 -3.90
N PRO A 54 -11.90 -4.57 -2.75
CA PRO A 54 -13.12 -5.36 -2.69
C PRO A 54 -14.27 -4.53 -3.27
N LYS A 55 -15.02 -5.13 -4.21
CA LYS A 55 -16.26 -4.55 -4.75
C LYS A 55 -17.33 -4.60 -3.67
N HIS A 56 -17.26 -3.70 -2.70
CA HIS A 56 -18.28 -3.54 -1.68
C HIS A 56 -19.21 -2.41 -2.11
N GLU A 57 -20.45 -2.75 -2.44
CA GLU A 57 -21.50 -1.77 -2.71
C GLU A 57 -22.10 -1.33 -1.38
N PHE A 58 -21.91 -0.06 -1.03
CA PHE A 58 -22.50 0.49 0.18
C PHE A 58 -24.02 0.56 0.04
N THR A 59 -24.73 0.21 1.11
CA THR A 59 -26.19 0.37 1.17
C THR A 59 -26.54 1.86 1.15
N LYS A 60 -27.72 2.24 0.63
CA LYS A 60 -28.17 3.64 0.57
C LYS A 60 -28.10 4.34 1.93
N GLU A 61 -28.43 3.64 3.00
CA GLU A 61 -28.36 4.13 4.39
C GLU A 61 -26.93 4.45 4.83
N GLN A 62 -25.96 3.61 4.46
CA GLN A 62 -24.53 3.83 4.76
C GLN A 62 -23.97 5.04 4.00
N ILE A 63 -24.45 5.27 2.77
CA ILE A 63 -24.06 6.44 1.99
C ILE A 63 -24.60 7.72 2.63
N VAL A 64 -25.86 7.70 3.09
CA VAL A 64 -26.48 8.84 3.78
C VAL A 64 -25.77 9.11 5.11
N SER A 65 -25.53 8.09 5.93
CA SER A 65 -24.84 8.26 7.22
C SER A 65 -23.40 8.74 7.04
N ALA A 66 -22.68 8.28 6.02
CA ALA A 66 -21.35 8.77 5.69
C ALA A 66 -21.37 10.25 5.29
N LYS A 67 -22.37 10.69 4.52
CA LYS A 67 -22.55 12.11 4.18
C LYS A 67 -22.81 12.96 5.43
N ASP A 68 -23.69 12.52 6.31
CA ASP A 68 -24.01 13.23 7.56
C ASP A 68 -22.77 13.38 8.46
N VAL A 69 -21.92 12.35 8.54
CA VAL A 69 -20.66 12.40 9.29
C VAL A 69 -19.70 13.40 8.66
N VAL A 70 -19.53 13.37 7.34
CA VAL A 70 -18.65 14.32 6.63
C VAL A 70 -19.14 15.76 6.78
N GLU A 71 -20.46 15.98 6.75
CA GLU A 71 -21.04 17.30 6.96
C GLU A 71 -20.82 17.81 8.38
N LYS A 72 -21.01 16.96 9.40
CA LYS A 72 -20.69 17.31 10.80
C LYS A 72 -19.21 17.63 11.00
N LEU A 73 -18.31 16.90 10.35
CA LEU A 73 -16.87 17.17 10.41
C LEU A 73 -16.48 18.46 9.68
N ARG A 74 -17.21 18.84 8.63
CA ARG A 74 -16.98 20.10 7.88
C ARG A 74 -17.58 21.32 8.56
N GLN A 75 -18.53 21.16 9.49
CA GLN A 75 -19.09 22.26 10.24
C GLN A 75 -18.03 22.92 11.12
N LYS A 76 -17.82 24.22 10.91
CA LYS A 76 -16.89 25.01 11.73
C LYS A 76 -17.39 25.08 13.16
N ASN A 77 -16.53 24.77 14.12
CA ASN A 77 -16.87 24.88 15.53
C ASN A 77 -16.92 26.36 15.94
N ALA A 78 -18.12 26.89 16.17
CA ALA A 78 -18.35 28.29 16.48
C ALA A 78 -17.69 28.73 17.79
N THR A 79 -17.63 27.86 18.81
CA THR A 79 -17.03 28.18 20.10
C THR A 79 -15.51 28.30 19.99
N LEU A 80 -14.87 27.36 19.28
CA LEU A 80 -13.44 27.43 18.98
C LEU A 80 -13.10 28.70 18.19
N THR A 81 -13.91 29.04 17.18
CA THR A 81 -13.70 30.24 16.37
C THR A 81 -13.81 31.51 17.22
N ALA A 82 -14.79 31.58 18.14
CA ALA A 82 -14.92 32.70 19.07
C ALA A 82 -13.70 32.82 20.00
N ASN A 83 -13.20 31.71 20.55
CA ASN A 83 -12.02 31.70 21.42
C ASN A 83 -10.76 32.14 20.67
N MET A 84 -10.55 31.67 19.43
CA MET A 84 -9.41 32.10 18.61
C MET A 84 -9.46 33.60 18.30
N ASN A 85 -10.65 34.15 18.08
CA ASN A 85 -10.82 35.59 17.82
C ASN A 85 -10.59 36.46 19.07
N GLN A 86 -10.80 35.91 20.27
CA GLN A 86 -10.52 36.61 21.53
C GLN A 86 -9.02 36.77 21.78
N ILE A 87 -8.22 35.79 21.34
CA ILE A 87 -6.76 35.81 21.52
C ILE A 87 -6.13 36.54 20.33
N LYS A 88 -6.05 37.87 20.41
CA LYS A 88 -5.33 38.68 19.43
C LYS A 88 -3.85 38.72 19.80
N ILE A 89 -3.02 38.03 19.01
CA ILE A 89 -1.56 38.09 19.15
C ILE A 89 -1.05 39.18 18.21
N THR A 90 -0.47 40.23 18.77
CA THR A 90 0.32 41.19 18.00
C THR A 90 1.75 40.69 17.93
N SER A 91 2.17 40.19 16.77
CA SER A 91 3.58 39.94 16.49
C SER A 91 4.30 41.28 16.41
N ILE A 92 5.30 41.49 17.26
CA ILE A 92 6.23 42.65 17.20
C ILE A 92 7.50 42.26 16.42
N ASP A 93 7.58 40.99 15.99
CA ASP A 93 8.75 40.53 15.24
C ASP A 93 8.79 41.20 13.87
N PRO A 94 9.98 41.68 13.42
CA PRO A 94 10.14 42.19 12.07
C PRO A 94 9.79 41.09 11.08
N ASP A 95 8.99 41.42 10.07
CA ASP A 95 8.49 40.47 9.07
C ASP A 95 9.62 39.57 8.56
N ALA A 96 9.64 38.33 9.04
CA ALA A 96 10.52 37.32 8.51
C ALA A 96 9.99 36.99 7.11
N ASN A 97 10.68 37.51 6.10
CA ASN A 97 10.47 37.22 4.69
C ASN A 97 10.78 35.72 4.47
N PHE A 98 9.86 34.85 4.89
CA PHE A 98 9.91 33.43 4.56
C PHE A 98 9.45 33.31 3.12
N GLU A 99 10.40 33.47 2.19
CA GLU A 99 10.32 32.76 0.93
C GLU A 99 10.17 31.28 1.26
N GLN A 100 8.93 30.81 1.20
CA GLN A 100 8.58 29.42 1.35
C GLN A 100 9.19 28.70 0.15
N LYS A 101 10.46 28.28 0.30
CA LYS A 101 11.01 27.23 -0.54
C LYS A 101 10.16 26.01 -0.26
N VAL A 102 9.21 25.79 -1.16
CA VAL A 102 8.57 24.50 -1.36
C VAL A 102 9.70 23.62 -1.86
N ASP A 103 10.51 23.11 -0.93
CA ASP A 103 11.39 22.00 -1.19
C ASP A 103 10.48 20.91 -1.73
N GLY A 104 10.64 20.65 -3.02
CA GLY A 104 9.85 19.68 -3.76
C GLY A 104 9.78 18.39 -2.97
N ALA A 105 8.65 17.71 -3.08
CA ALA A 105 8.41 16.42 -2.46
C ALA A 105 9.50 15.41 -2.86
N ASP A 106 10.63 15.45 -2.16
CA ASP A 106 11.64 14.43 -2.20
C ASP A 106 10.94 13.20 -1.65
N SER A 107 10.67 12.28 -2.58
CA SER A 107 10.15 10.96 -2.27
C SER A 107 10.94 10.44 -1.07
N LYS A 108 10.29 10.35 0.10
CA LYS A 108 10.84 9.75 1.31
C LYS A 108 11.07 8.26 1.05
N LYS A 109 12.08 7.95 0.23
CA LYS A 109 12.55 6.60 -0.01
C LYS A 109 13.19 6.16 1.29
N LEU A 110 12.67 5.09 1.87
CA LEU A 110 13.27 4.50 3.05
C LEU A 110 14.74 4.17 2.74
N PRO A 111 15.66 4.40 3.70
CA PRO A 111 17.08 4.14 3.50
C PRO A 111 17.30 2.68 3.05
N LYS A 112 18.11 2.51 2.00
CA LYS A 112 18.40 1.19 1.39
C LYS A 112 19.08 0.23 2.37
N GLN A 113 19.80 0.75 3.35
CA GLN A 113 20.40 -0.01 4.43
C GLN A 113 19.58 0.22 5.69
N ARG A 114 18.77 -0.78 6.04
CA ARG A 114 18.22 -0.91 7.38
C ARG A 114 19.25 -1.68 8.19
N TYR A 115 19.97 -0.98 9.06
CA TYR A 115 20.67 -1.64 10.14
C TYR A 115 19.60 -2.14 11.10
N PHE A 116 19.34 -3.45 11.09
CA PHE A 116 18.61 -4.05 12.19
C PHE A 116 19.49 -3.86 13.43
N GLU A 117 18.96 -3.17 14.43
CA GLU A 117 19.62 -3.08 15.73
C GLU A 117 19.95 -4.49 16.23
N PRO A 118 21.12 -4.67 16.87
CA PRO A 118 21.48 -5.96 17.45
C PRO A 118 20.38 -6.42 18.41
N GLN A 119 20.10 -7.73 18.41
CA GLN A 119 19.10 -8.32 19.30
C GLN A 119 19.36 -7.84 20.74
N VAL A 120 18.35 -7.19 21.32
CA VAL A 120 18.41 -6.65 22.68
C VAL A 120 18.75 -7.80 23.63
N SER A 121 19.92 -7.74 24.28
CA SER A 121 20.47 -8.84 25.08
C SER A 121 19.69 -9.11 26.36
N SER A 122 18.96 -8.12 26.87
CA SER A 122 18.11 -8.23 28.05
C SER A 122 16.88 -7.37 27.89
N VAL A 123 15.70 -7.99 28.01
CA VAL A 123 14.42 -7.28 27.98
C VAL A 123 14.11 -6.79 29.40
N PRO A 124 13.85 -5.49 29.60
CA PRO A 124 13.54 -4.96 30.92
C PRO A 124 12.19 -5.47 31.43
N LYS A 125 12.02 -5.51 32.76
CA LYS A 125 10.77 -5.97 33.40
C LYS A 125 9.57 -5.13 32.93
N GLY A 126 8.48 -5.80 32.55
CA GLY A 126 7.28 -5.16 32.02
C GLY A 126 7.26 -4.98 30.50
N LEU A 127 8.36 -5.29 29.81
CA LEU A 127 8.38 -5.44 28.35
C LEU A 127 8.61 -6.91 27.99
N ALA A 128 8.08 -7.32 26.84
CA ALA A 128 8.27 -8.66 26.31
C ALA A 128 8.53 -8.60 24.81
N SER A 129 9.34 -9.55 24.33
CA SER A 129 9.48 -9.75 22.89
C SER A 129 8.19 -10.34 22.32
N LEU A 130 7.99 -10.15 21.01
CA LEU A 130 6.83 -10.69 20.31
C LEU A 130 6.71 -12.21 20.46
N SER A 131 7.84 -12.94 20.43
CA SER A 131 7.85 -14.39 20.62
C SER A 131 7.33 -14.82 21.99
N VAL A 132 7.70 -14.08 23.05
CA VAL A 132 7.21 -14.34 24.41
C VAL A 132 5.70 -14.08 24.50
N ILE A 133 5.21 -12.99 23.91
CA ILE A 133 3.79 -12.65 23.89
C ILE A 133 2.97 -13.74 23.17
N ILE A 134 3.45 -14.22 22.02
CA ILE A 134 2.79 -15.30 21.27
C ILE A 134 2.75 -16.58 22.11
N ASN A 135 3.84 -16.94 22.78
CA ASN A 135 3.88 -18.13 23.64
C ASN A 135 2.92 -18.02 24.83
N VAL A 136 2.82 -16.84 25.46
CA VAL A 136 1.87 -16.58 26.55
C VAL A 136 0.44 -16.79 26.07
N LEU A 137 0.09 -16.22 24.92
CA LEU A 137 -1.25 -16.37 24.34
C LEU A 137 -1.54 -17.82 23.97
N HIS A 138 -0.62 -18.49 23.28
CA HIS A 138 -0.78 -19.88 22.85
C HIS A 138 -1.00 -20.83 24.02
N ASN A 139 -0.17 -20.75 25.06
CA ASN A 139 -0.28 -21.64 26.21
C ASN A 139 -1.56 -21.40 27.02
N HIS A 140 -1.96 -20.13 27.19
CA HIS A 140 -3.22 -19.78 27.85
C HIS A 140 -4.44 -20.28 27.05
N THR A 141 -4.38 -20.26 25.71
CA THR A 141 -5.47 -20.81 24.89
C THR A 141 -5.58 -22.33 24.95
N LEU A 142 -4.46 -23.04 25.13
CA LEU A 142 -4.46 -24.51 25.19
C LEU A 142 -5.03 -25.04 26.52
N ALA A 143 -4.62 -24.45 27.64
CA ALA A 143 -5.05 -24.89 28.96
C ALA A 143 -5.12 -23.69 29.93
N PRO A 144 -6.26 -22.98 29.98
CA PRO A 144 -6.40 -21.78 30.79
C PRO A 144 -6.28 -22.06 32.30
N ASP A 145 -6.71 -23.24 32.75
CA ASP A 145 -6.68 -23.63 34.17
C ASP A 145 -5.25 -23.90 34.68
N ASP A 146 -4.40 -24.47 33.83
CA ASP A 146 -2.99 -24.76 34.14
C ASP A 146 -2.10 -23.53 33.94
N TRP A 147 -2.38 -22.74 32.89
CA TRP A 147 -1.61 -21.55 32.53
C TRP A 147 -2.25 -20.27 33.05
N ASN A 148 -2.37 -20.19 34.36
CA ASN A 148 -2.90 -19.01 35.05
C ASN A 148 -2.01 -17.77 34.85
N ALA A 149 -2.62 -16.59 34.90
CA ALA A 149 -1.93 -15.29 34.76
C ALA A 149 -0.75 -15.13 35.74
N SER A 150 -0.87 -15.68 36.95
CA SER A 150 0.20 -15.68 37.95
C SER A 150 1.43 -16.46 37.47
N LEU A 151 1.24 -17.69 36.96
CA LEU A 151 2.33 -18.53 36.44
C LEU A 151 2.96 -17.94 35.18
N LEU A 152 2.14 -17.37 34.29
CA LEU A 152 2.62 -16.71 33.08
C LEU A 152 3.42 -15.44 33.40
N SER A 153 3.05 -14.69 34.44
CA SER A 153 3.77 -13.48 34.88
C SER A 153 5.20 -13.79 35.31
N GLN A 154 5.38 -14.89 36.04
CA GLN A 154 6.70 -15.34 36.49
C GLN A 154 7.59 -15.79 35.34
N LYS A 155 7.01 -16.48 34.33
CA LYS A 155 7.78 -16.97 33.16
C LYS A 155 8.14 -15.89 32.15
N SER A 156 7.33 -14.83 32.05
CA SER A 156 7.47 -13.80 31.00
C SER A 156 8.02 -12.46 31.50
N ASN A 157 8.33 -12.32 32.80
CA ASN A 157 8.75 -11.05 33.42
C ASN A 157 7.77 -9.88 33.19
N LEU A 158 6.50 -10.20 32.89
CA LEU A 158 5.41 -9.25 32.73
C LEU A 158 4.63 -9.12 34.04
N ARG A 159 3.90 -8.01 34.20
CA ARG A 159 3.00 -7.85 35.35
C ARG A 159 1.76 -8.69 35.14
N GLU A 160 1.23 -9.24 36.24
CA GLU A 160 0.00 -10.04 36.20
C GLU A 160 -1.20 -9.23 35.65
N SER A 161 -1.26 -7.92 35.94
CA SER A 161 -2.26 -7.00 35.37
C SER A 161 -2.23 -6.99 33.85
N ASP A 162 -1.04 -6.95 33.29
CA ASP A 162 -0.82 -6.77 31.86
C ASP A 162 -1.14 -8.06 31.12
N ILE A 163 -0.84 -9.22 31.72
CA ILE A 163 -1.23 -10.53 31.18
C ILE A 163 -2.74 -10.72 31.23
N LYS A 164 -3.41 -10.37 32.34
CA LYS A 164 -4.88 -10.42 32.42
C LYS A 164 -5.53 -9.57 31.34
N ASN A 165 -5.03 -8.35 31.13
CA ASN A 165 -5.49 -7.47 30.05
C ASN A 165 -5.18 -8.04 28.67
N LEU A 166 -3.97 -8.58 28.48
CA LEU A 166 -3.54 -9.20 27.23
C LEU A 166 -4.50 -10.34 26.85
N VAL A 167 -4.72 -11.30 27.74
CA VAL A 167 -5.63 -12.43 27.53
C VAL A 167 -7.06 -11.97 27.30
N LYS A 168 -7.55 -11.01 28.08
CA LYS A 168 -8.94 -10.50 27.97
C LYS A 168 -9.22 -9.83 26.63
N HIS A 169 -8.24 -9.13 26.06
CA HIS A 169 -8.43 -8.32 24.86
C HIS A 169 -7.90 -8.98 23.58
N PHE A 170 -6.96 -9.91 23.68
CA PHE A 170 -6.45 -10.66 22.53
C PHE A 170 -7.28 -11.93 22.30
N PHE A 171 -8.49 -11.74 21.76
CA PHE A 171 -9.35 -12.81 21.28
C PHE A 171 -9.06 -13.16 19.80
N LEU A 172 -7.78 -13.40 19.48
CA LEU A 172 -7.33 -13.62 18.09
C LEU A 172 -7.32 -15.10 17.68
N LEU A 173 -7.48 -16.03 18.63
CA LEU A 173 -7.26 -17.47 18.42
C LEU A 173 -8.34 -18.39 19.02
N SER A 174 -9.48 -17.85 19.49
CA SER A 174 -10.59 -18.73 19.83
C SER A 174 -11.06 -19.42 18.55
N VAL A 175 -10.80 -20.72 18.44
CA VAL A 175 -11.47 -21.55 17.45
C VAL A 175 -12.96 -21.36 17.71
N VAL A 176 -13.65 -20.72 16.76
CA VAL A 176 -15.10 -20.77 16.70
C VAL A 176 -15.40 -22.22 16.38
N ASP A 177 -15.62 -23.03 17.40
CA ASP A 177 -16.25 -24.33 17.22
C ASP A 177 -17.66 -24.04 16.68
N GLU A 178 -17.80 -24.10 15.35
CA GLU A 178 -19.10 -24.12 14.68
C GLU A 178 -19.87 -25.34 15.21
N LYS A 179 -20.91 -25.07 16.00
CA LYS A 179 -21.95 -26.02 16.35
C LYS A 179 -22.95 -26.16 15.22
#